data_AF-A0A0Q1AIU6-F1
#
_entry.id   AF-A0A0Q1AIU6-F1
#
_cell.length_a   1.000
_cell.length_b   1.000
_cell.length_c   1.000
_cell.angle_alpha   90.00
_cell.angle_beta   90.00
_cell.angle_gamma   90.00
#
_symmetry.space_group_name_H-M   'P 1'
#
loop_
_entity.id
_entity.type
_entity.pdbx_description
1 polymer ?
#
loop_
_entity_poly.entity_id
_entity_poly.type
_entity_poly.pdbx_seq_one_letter_code
_entity_poly.pdbx_strand_id
1 'polypeptide(L)'
;MGKRTIISLILVIVVISAGLAYHESNRIRHESMTHSYRYTVQIESTGPVYNPTIIVPIGSVNGSSLIADAIESGQMTGVPDDWNLMLLTTSDGVFLKISAPHIIASTPVTPLAADEDSNQIETPVNSRAPVVLVVRVDSESAIETISPAGKEPILEPRTNTTQTSCTFPHPDNMPVSCYSYTVPVYADFAASDDTGLSIELEMEGENTWWLGGWSGNSYRDRVLFTLTSPFSGWTTVEGTSVYGMGRY
;
A
#
# COMPACT_ATOMS: atom_id res chain seq x y z
N MET A 1 -30.28 -15.98 -53.38
CA MET A 1 -30.20 -14.87 -52.41
C MET A 1 -29.28 -13.80 -53.00
N GLY A 2 -29.74 -12.55 -53.13
CA GLY A 2 -28.92 -11.50 -53.74
C GLY A 2 -27.75 -11.09 -52.84
N LYS A 3 -26.64 -10.61 -53.42
CA LYS A 3 -25.48 -10.13 -52.64
C LYS A 3 -25.87 -9.13 -51.54
N ARG A 4 -26.86 -8.27 -51.81
CA ARG A 4 -27.41 -7.29 -50.86
C ARG A 4 -28.10 -7.93 -49.65
N THR A 5 -28.84 -9.03 -49.84
CA THR A 5 -29.49 -9.76 -48.74
C THR A 5 -28.47 -10.48 -47.86
N ILE A 6 -27.38 -11.01 -48.43
CA ILE A 6 -26.30 -11.66 -47.67
C ILE A 6 -25.54 -10.62 -46.83
N ILE A 7 -25.19 -9.47 -47.43
CA ILE A 7 -24.50 -8.38 -46.72
C ILE A 7 -25.36 -7.85 -45.56
N SER A 8 -26.67 -7.67 -45.79
CA SER A 8 -27.58 -7.20 -44.74
C SER A 8 -27.68 -8.19 -43.58
N LEU A 9 -27.74 -9.50 -43.87
CA LEU A 9 -27.76 -10.55 -42.85
C LEU A 9 -26.46 -10.55 -42.02
N ILE A 10 -25.30 -10.46 -42.68
CA ILE A 10 -24.00 -10.40 -41.99
C ILE A 10 -23.94 -9.18 -41.06
N LEU A 11 -24.40 -8.02 -41.53
CA LEU A 11 -24.37 -6.79 -40.74
C LEU A 11 -25.27 -6.89 -39.50
N VAL A 12 -26.46 -7.49 -39.63
CA VAL A 12 -27.35 -7.76 -38.48
C VAL A 12 -26.67 -8.70 -37.48
N ILE A 13 -26.03 -9.78 -37.95
CA ILE A 13 -25.31 -10.71 -37.07
C ILE A 13 -24.17 -10.00 -36.34
N VAL A 14 -23.40 -9.14 -37.01
CA VAL A 14 -22.30 -8.39 -36.38
C VAL A 14 -22.82 -7.46 -35.28
N VAL A 15 -23.93 -6.75 -35.53
CA VAL A 15 -24.52 -5.84 -34.53
C VAL A 15 -25.05 -6.60 -33.32
N ILE A 16 -25.73 -7.73 -33.53
CA ILE A 16 -26.24 -8.56 -32.43
C ILE A 16 -25.08 -9.14 -31.61
N SER A 17 -24.06 -9.69 -32.28
CA SER A 17 -22.89 -10.25 -31.62
C SER A 17 -22.13 -9.19 -30.82
N ALA A 18 -21.97 -7.98 -31.36
CA ALA A 18 -21.35 -6.86 -30.64
C ALA A 18 -22.16 -6.45 -29.41
N GLY A 19 -23.49 -6.41 -29.52
CA GLY A 19 -24.38 -6.10 -28.40
C GLY A 19 -24.31 -7.15 -27.28
N LEU A 20 -24.30 -8.44 -27.64
CA LEU A 20 -24.15 -9.53 -26.67
C LEU A 20 -22.77 -9.52 -26.00
N ALA A 21 -21.70 -9.32 -26.77
CA ALA A 21 -20.35 -9.21 -26.23
C ALA A 21 -20.22 -8.03 -25.27
N TYR A 22 -20.80 -6.87 -25.61
CA TYR A 22 -20.81 -5.69 -24.73
C TYR A 22 -21.58 -5.93 -23.44
N HIS A 23 -22.78 -6.53 -23.53
CA HIS A 23 -23.59 -6.86 -22.37
C HIS A 23 -22.87 -7.82 -21.42
N GLU A 24 -22.31 -8.90 -21.97
CA GLU A 24 -21.62 -9.92 -21.18
C GLU A 24 -20.35 -9.37 -20.54
N SER A 25 -19.60 -8.55 -21.27
CA SER A 25 -18.43 -7.84 -20.77
C SER A 25 -18.78 -6.94 -19.58
N ASN A 26 -19.86 -6.16 -19.67
CA ASN A 26 -20.33 -5.32 -18.57
C ASN A 26 -20.77 -6.15 -17.36
N ARG A 27 -21.48 -7.26 -17.58
CA ARG A 27 -21.94 -8.17 -16.52
C ARG A 27 -20.73 -8.73 -15.75
N ILE A 28 -19.76 -9.30 -16.46
CA ILE A 28 -18.54 -9.86 -15.86
C ILE A 28 -17.78 -8.77 -15.09
N ARG A 29 -17.68 -7.56 -15.66
CA ARG A 29 -17.04 -6.43 -15.00
C ARG A 29 -17.70 -6.14 -13.65
N HIS A 30 -19.02 -6.02 -13.61
CA HIS A 30 -19.74 -5.72 -12.36
C HIS A 30 -19.67 -6.84 -11.32
N GLU A 31 -19.77 -8.10 -11.75
CA GLU A 31 -19.73 -9.25 -10.83
C GLU A 31 -18.33 -9.52 -10.26
N SER A 32 -17.29 -9.05 -10.94
CA SER A 32 -15.89 -9.19 -10.50
C SER A 32 -15.37 -7.97 -9.74
N MET A 33 -16.20 -6.94 -9.53
CA MET A 33 -15.78 -5.75 -8.80
C MET A 33 -15.48 -6.08 -7.35
N THR A 34 -14.26 -5.77 -6.93
CA THR A 34 -13.85 -5.83 -5.52
C THR A 34 -13.21 -4.51 -5.12
N HIS A 35 -13.37 -4.16 -3.86
CA HIS A 35 -12.90 -2.91 -3.28
C HIS A 35 -12.17 -3.25 -1.99
N SER A 36 -10.92 -2.82 -1.83
CA SER A 36 -10.20 -3.08 -0.59
C SER A 36 -9.24 -1.97 -0.24
N TYR A 37 -9.02 -1.83 1.06
CA TYR A 37 -7.97 -1.01 1.63
C TYR A 37 -6.83 -1.92 2.09
N ARG A 38 -5.60 -1.43 1.97
CA ARG A 38 -4.41 -2.09 2.46
C ARG A 38 -3.56 -1.09 3.22
N TYR A 39 -3.18 -1.44 4.44
CA TYR A 39 -2.18 -0.72 5.22
C TYR A 39 -1.00 -1.64 5.50
N THR A 40 0.20 -1.14 5.19
CA THR A 40 1.47 -1.87 5.32
C THR A 40 2.44 -1.07 6.16
N VAL A 41 3.11 -1.74 7.09
CA VAL A 41 4.25 -1.20 7.84
C VAL A 41 5.43 -2.13 7.61
N GLN A 42 6.46 -1.64 6.93
CA GLN A 42 7.70 -2.37 6.71
C GLN A 42 8.80 -1.75 7.57
N ILE A 43 9.49 -2.59 8.34
CA ILE A 43 10.52 -2.18 9.29
C ILE A 43 11.80 -2.95 8.96
N GLU A 44 12.87 -2.20 8.77
CA GLU A 44 14.21 -2.70 8.48
C GLU A 44 15.23 -2.02 9.36
N SER A 45 16.30 -2.74 9.70
CA SER A 45 17.42 -2.17 10.43
C SER A 45 18.75 -2.63 9.85
N THR A 46 19.75 -1.75 9.85
CA THR A 46 21.13 -2.08 9.46
C THR A 46 21.91 -2.80 10.56
N GLY A 47 21.43 -2.73 11.80
CA GLY A 47 22.03 -3.33 13.00
C GLY A 47 20.97 -3.86 13.98
N PRO A 48 21.35 -4.65 14.99
CA PRO A 48 20.39 -5.09 16.00
C PRO A 48 19.90 -3.92 16.85
N VAL A 49 18.58 -3.75 16.96
CA VAL A 49 17.94 -2.72 17.78
C VAL A 49 17.20 -3.40 18.93
N TYR A 50 17.35 -2.89 20.15
CA TYR A 50 16.74 -3.48 21.35
C TYR A 50 15.71 -2.55 21.98
N ASN A 51 14.60 -3.14 22.43
CA ASN A 51 13.46 -2.45 23.02
C ASN A 51 12.94 -1.22 22.23
N PRO A 52 12.85 -1.24 20.89
CA PRO A 52 12.34 -0.09 20.16
C PRO A 52 10.86 0.13 20.47
N THR A 53 10.50 1.40 20.60
CA THR A 53 9.12 1.87 20.54
C THR A 53 8.96 2.79 19.35
N ILE A 54 8.03 2.47 18.46
CA ILE A 54 7.73 3.23 17.24
C ILE A 54 6.26 3.62 17.29
N ILE A 55 5.93 4.86 16.95
CA ILE A 55 4.53 5.32 16.81
C ILE A 55 4.38 5.97 15.44
N VAL A 56 3.47 5.43 14.64
CA VAL A 56 3.27 5.82 13.24
C VAL A 56 1.79 6.10 12.95
N PRO A 57 1.49 7.05 12.04
CA PRO A 57 0.11 7.34 11.66
C PRO A 57 -0.51 6.15 10.92
N ILE A 58 -1.84 6.03 11.03
CA ILE A 58 -2.63 5.04 10.27
C ILE A 58 -3.60 5.74 9.32
N GLY A 59 -4.10 4.98 8.35
CA GLY A 59 -5.13 5.47 7.43
C GLY A 59 -6.43 5.80 8.17
N SER A 60 -6.92 7.04 8.08
CA SER A 60 -8.18 7.43 8.73
C SER A 60 -8.97 8.46 7.91
N VAL A 61 -10.27 8.59 8.23
CA VAL A 61 -11.20 9.56 7.66
C VAL A 61 -11.84 10.31 8.81
N ASN A 62 -11.58 11.62 8.91
CA ASN A 62 -12.15 12.48 9.95
C ASN A 62 -11.99 11.91 11.38
N GLY A 63 -10.84 11.27 11.66
CA GLY A 63 -10.52 10.65 12.95
C GLY A 63 -11.07 9.23 13.15
N SER A 64 -11.87 8.69 12.23
CA SER A 64 -12.33 7.29 12.24
C SER A 64 -11.45 6.43 11.35
N SER A 65 -11.16 5.18 11.74
CA SER A 65 -10.25 4.32 10.98
C SER A 65 -10.71 2.86 10.96
N LEU A 66 -11.19 2.40 9.80
CA LEU A 66 -11.47 0.98 9.55
C LEU A 66 -10.21 0.11 9.68
N ILE A 67 -9.04 0.72 9.42
CA ILE A 67 -7.73 0.08 9.61
C ILE A 67 -7.45 -0.15 11.10
N ALA A 68 -7.75 0.83 11.95
CA ALA A 68 -7.66 0.67 13.41
C ALA A 68 -8.56 -0.48 13.89
N ASP A 69 -9.83 -0.47 13.47
CA ASP A 69 -10.81 -1.48 13.86
C ASP A 69 -10.36 -2.90 13.48
N ALA A 70 -9.78 -3.04 12.28
CA ALA A 70 -9.20 -4.29 11.80
C ALA A 70 -7.97 -4.74 12.61
N ILE A 71 -7.08 -3.81 12.96
CA ILE A 71 -5.92 -4.10 13.82
C ILE A 71 -6.38 -4.53 15.22
N GLU A 72 -7.34 -3.82 15.81
CA GLU A 72 -7.91 -4.14 17.13
C GLU A 72 -8.58 -5.52 17.13
N SER A 73 -9.21 -5.89 16.01
CA SER A 73 -9.82 -7.20 15.78
C SER A 73 -8.80 -8.31 15.47
N GLY A 74 -7.49 -8.02 15.50
CA GLY A 74 -6.43 -9.01 15.29
C GLY A 74 -6.21 -9.42 13.82
N GLN A 75 -6.62 -8.59 12.85
CA GLN A 75 -6.48 -8.89 11.42
C GLN A 75 -5.11 -8.51 10.84
N MET A 76 -4.25 -7.85 11.63
CA MET A 76 -2.87 -7.54 11.23
C MET A 76 -2.05 -8.82 11.13
N THR A 77 -1.45 -9.05 9.96
CA THR A 77 -0.59 -10.21 9.68
C THR A 77 0.88 -9.80 9.66
N GLY A 78 1.78 -10.77 9.82
CA GLY A 78 3.24 -10.54 9.83
C GLY A 78 3.80 -10.02 11.16
N VAL A 79 2.96 -9.92 12.20
CA VAL A 79 3.35 -9.51 13.55
C VAL A 79 4.11 -10.64 14.24
N PRO A 80 5.36 -10.44 14.69
CA PRO A 80 6.07 -11.43 15.50
C PRO A 80 5.39 -11.67 16.85
N ASP A 81 5.46 -12.89 17.37
CA ASP A 81 4.76 -13.31 18.60
C ASP A 81 5.14 -12.51 19.85
N ASP A 82 6.36 -11.95 19.86
CA ASP A 82 6.91 -11.16 20.96
C ASP A 82 6.73 -9.65 20.77
N TRP A 83 6.07 -9.21 19.70
CA TRP A 83 5.77 -7.80 19.46
C TRP A 83 4.41 -7.42 20.05
N ASN A 84 4.34 -6.20 20.57
CA ASN A 84 3.11 -5.62 21.11
C ASN A 84 2.66 -4.46 20.23
N LEU A 85 1.43 -4.57 19.71
CA LEU A 85 0.77 -3.54 18.93
C LEU A 85 -0.32 -2.89 19.77
N MET A 86 -0.35 -1.55 19.81
CA MET A 86 -1.36 -0.79 20.53
C MET A 86 -1.82 0.40 19.70
N LEU A 87 -3.12 0.63 19.64
CA LEU A 87 -3.68 1.82 18.99
C LEU A 87 -3.70 2.98 19.98
N LEU A 88 -3.25 4.14 19.54
CA LEU A 88 -3.27 5.39 20.29
C LEU A 88 -4.21 6.36 19.57
N THR A 89 -5.34 6.68 20.19
CA THR A 89 -6.25 7.71 19.68
C THR A 89 -5.94 9.01 20.41
N THR A 90 -5.62 10.06 19.64
CA THR A 90 -5.40 11.42 20.15
C THR A 90 -6.42 12.37 19.54
N SER A 91 -6.40 13.64 19.96
CA SER A 91 -7.18 14.70 19.31
C SER A 91 -6.77 14.92 17.85
N ASP A 92 -5.53 14.57 17.51
CA ASP A 92 -4.90 14.90 16.24
C ASP A 92 -5.03 13.75 15.24
N GLY A 93 -5.24 12.51 15.71
CA GLY A 93 -5.49 11.37 14.85
C GLY A 93 -5.30 10.04 15.58
N VAL A 94 -5.30 8.96 14.82
CA VAL A 94 -5.05 7.62 15.32
C VAL A 94 -3.66 7.18 14.91
N PHE A 95 -2.95 6.52 15.82
CA PHE A 95 -1.60 6.03 15.60
C PHE A 95 -1.49 4.56 15.99
N LEU A 96 -0.59 3.85 15.32
CA LEU A 96 -0.14 2.52 15.70
C LEU A 96 1.16 2.65 16.49
N LYS A 97 1.13 2.23 17.76
CA LYS A 97 2.31 2.02 18.58
C LYS A 97 2.79 0.58 18.42
N ILE A 98 4.04 0.42 18.05
CA ILE A 98 4.75 -0.84 17.87
C ILE A 98 5.85 -0.89 18.92
N SER A 99 5.82 -1.90 19.78
CA SER A 99 6.87 -2.17 20.75
C SER A 99 7.39 -3.58 20.54
N ALA A 100 8.71 -3.73 20.46
CA ALA A 100 9.36 -5.02 20.25
C ALA A 100 10.50 -5.20 21.26
N PRO A 101 10.85 -6.42 21.67
CA PRO A 101 12.05 -6.67 22.48
C PRO A 101 13.32 -6.46 21.65
N HIS A 102 13.28 -6.80 20.35
CA HIS A 102 14.39 -6.59 19.44
C HIS A 102 13.93 -6.56 17.97
N ILE A 103 14.69 -5.86 17.13
CA ILE A 103 14.61 -5.92 15.67
C ILE A 103 15.96 -6.42 15.17
N ILE A 104 15.95 -7.54 14.45
CA ILE A 104 17.16 -8.15 13.89
C ILE A 104 17.50 -7.45 12.57
N ALA A 105 18.79 -7.17 12.37
CA ALA A 105 19.27 -6.55 11.15
C ALA A 105 18.95 -7.41 9.92
N SER A 106 18.34 -6.80 8.90
CA SER A 106 18.18 -7.42 7.60
C SER A 106 19.56 -7.61 6.97
N THR A 107 19.88 -8.81 6.48
CA THR A 107 21.16 -9.03 5.76
C THR A 107 21.01 -8.51 4.35
N PRO A 108 21.95 -7.67 3.85
CA PRO A 108 22.00 -7.36 2.44
C PRO A 108 22.05 -8.67 1.66
N VAL A 109 21.16 -8.83 0.67
CA VAL A 109 21.27 -9.95 -0.26
C VAL A 109 22.50 -9.67 -1.12
N THR A 110 23.64 -10.26 -0.77
CA THR A 110 24.78 -10.28 -1.68
C THR A 110 24.38 -11.18 -2.85
N PRO A 111 24.27 -10.67 -4.10
CA PRO A 111 24.05 -11.56 -5.23
C PRO A 111 25.22 -12.54 -5.28
N LEU A 112 24.92 -13.83 -5.16
CA LEU A 112 25.92 -14.89 -5.34
C LEU A 112 26.51 -14.73 -6.75
N ALA A 113 27.83 -14.65 -6.84
CA ALA A 113 28.49 -14.85 -8.13
C ALA A 113 28.07 -16.22 -8.64
N ALA A 114 27.66 -16.31 -9.90
CA ALA A 114 27.33 -17.58 -10.52
C ALA A 114 28.61 -18.41 -10.65
N ASP A 115 28.87 -19.29 -9.70
CA ASP A 115 29.90 -20.31 -9.84
C ASP A 115 29.41 -21.34 -10.86
N GLU A 116 30.09 -21.44 -12.01
CA GLU A 116 29.73 -22.33 -13.11
C GLU A 116 29.85 -23.84 -12.79
N ASP A 117 30.16 -24.24 -11.55
CA ASP A 117 30.53 -25.64 -11.25
C ASP A 117 30.01 -26.21 -9.91
N SER A 118 28.98 -25.62 -9.30
CA SER A 118 28.40 -26.16 -8.06
C SER A 118 27.11 -26.96 -8.31
N ASN A 119 27.27 -28.27 -8.43
CA ASN A 119 26.18 -29.25 -8.45
C ASN A 119 25.73 -29.57 -7.01
N GLN A 120 25.23 -28.58 -6.28
CA GLN A 120 24.36 -28.69 -5.09
C GLN A 120 24.09 -27.29 -4.54
N ILE A 121 22.93 -26.72 -4.88
CA ILE A 121 22.44 -25.49 -4.26
C ILE A 121 21.69 -25.89 -2.98
N GLU A 122 22.41 -26.08 -1.88
CA GLU A 122 21.82 -25.83 -0.56
C GLU A 122 21.88 -24.32 -0.34
N THR A 123 20.78 -23.63 -0.64
CA THR A 123 20.61 -22.22 -0.26
C THR A 123 20.71 -22.12 1.26
N PRO A 124 21.67 -21.36 1.82
CA PRO A 124 21.60 -21.00 3.23
C PRO A 124 20.37 -20.11 3.39
N VAL A 125 19.30 -20.62 3.99
CA VAL A 125 18.14 -19.83 4.41
C VAL A 125 18.56 -19.00 5.62
N ASN A 126 19.35 -17.97 5.39
CA ASN A 126 19.51 -16.84 6.31
C ASN A 126 18.61 -15.72 5.80
N SER A 127 17.29 -15.90 5.81
CA SER A 127 16.37 -14.82 5.43
C SER A 127 16.19 -13.86 6.61
N ARG A 128 17.17 -12.99 6.85
CA ARG A 128 16.92 -11.78 7.63
C ARG A 128 16.24 -10.77 6.72
N ALA A 129 14.95 -10.96 6.51
CA ALA A 129 14.09 -10.14 5.68
C ALA A 129 13.49 -8.98 6.51
N PRO A 130 13.04 -7.88 5.87
CA PRO A 130 12.19 -6.89 6.51
C PRO A 130 11.06 -7.54 7.31
N VAL A 131 10.73 -6.95 8.46
CA VAL A 131 9.45 -7.24 9.11
C VAL A 131 8.38 -6.46 8.36
N VAL A 132 7.41 -7.16 7.79
CA VAL A 132 6.32 -6.57 7.02
C VAL A 132 5.01 -6.89 7.71
N LEU A 133 4.39 -5.87 8.29
CA LEU A 133 3.07 -5.95 8.91
C LEU A 133 2.03 -5.51 7.89
N VAL A 134 0.97 -6.29 7.70
CA VAL A 134 -0.08 -5.98 6.71
C VAL A 134 -1.46 -6.22 7.28
N VAL A 135 -2.36 -5.25 7.07
CA VAL A 135 -3.80 -5.44 7.24
C VAL A 135 -4.51 -5.07 5.94
N ARG A 136 -5.53 -5.86 5.60
CA ARG A 136 -6.42 -5.64 4.47
C ARG A 136 -7.86 -5.62 4.95
N VAL A 137 -8.63 -4.67 4.46
CA VAL A 137 -10.05 -4.50 4.80
C VAL A 137 -10.84 -4.37 3.51
N ASP A 138 -11.82 -5.25 3.32
CA ASP A 138 -12.72 -5.17 2.18
C ASP A 138 -13.72 -4.03 2.38
N SER A 139 -14.05 -3.32 1.30
CA SER A 139 -15.08 -2.29 1.27
C SER A 139 -16.31 -2.81 0.54
N GLU A 140 -17.49 -2.55 1.09
CA GLU A 140 -18.77 -2.86 0.43
C GLU A 140 -19.10 -1.90 -0.71
N SER A 141 -18.38 -0.78 -0.80
CA SER A 141 -18.63 0.28 -1.77
C SER A 141 -17.37 0.68 -2.53
N ALA A 142 -17.56 1.22 -3.73
CA ALA A 142 -16.45 1.68 -4.57
C ALA A 142 -15.68 2.81 -3.87
N ILE A 143 -14.36 2.69 -3.91
CA ILE A 143 -13.43 3.62 -3.28
C ILE A 143 -13.22 4.83 -4.21
N GLU A 144 -13.32 6.05 -3.69
CA GLU A 144 -12.98 7.28 -4.39
C GLU A 144 -11.47 7.42 -4.55
N THR A 145 -10.96 7.06 -5.72
CA THR A 145 -9.52 7.03 -6.01
C THR A 145 -8.99 8.31 -6.65
N ILE A 146 -9.85 9.18 -7.22
CA ILE A 146 -9.43 10.44 -7.86
C ILE A 146 -9.24 11.54 -6.82
N SER A 147 -10.09 11.58 -5.80
CA SER A 147 -10.04 12.58 -4.73
C SER A 147 -10.36 11.97 -3.37
N PRO A 148 -9.49 11.08 -2.83
CA PRO A 148 -9.72 10.35 -1.59
C PRO A 148 -9.75 11.24 -0.35
N ALA A 149 -9.12 12.42 -0.39
CA ALA A 149 -9.04 13.34 0.75
C ALA A 149 -10.41 13.66 1.36
N GLY A 150 -10.58 13.34 2.64
CA GLY A 150 -11.82 13.55 3.40
C GLY A 150 -12.95 12.54 3.14
N LYS A 151 -12.74 11.57 2.23
CA LYS A 151 -13.72 10.54 1.88
C LYS A 151 -13.21 9.12 2.14
N GLU A 152 -11.93 8.88 1.88
CA GLU A 152 -11.28 7.58 1.98
C GLU A 152 -10.13 7.59 3.00
N PRO A 153 -9.81 6.46 3.65
CA PRO A 153 -8.73 6.40 4.63
C PRO A 153 -7.38 6.71 4.00
N ILE A 154 -6.73 7.75 4.50
CA ILE A 154 -5.44 8.21 4.03
C ILE A 154 -4.57 8.48 5.27
N LEU A 155 -3.22 8.50 5.14
CA LEU A 155 -2.35 8.63 6.32
C LEU A 155 -2.60 9.96 7.03
N GLU A 156 -3.06 9.89 8.29
CA GLU A 156 -3.38 11.06 9.10
C GLU A 156 -2.83 10.87 10.53
N PRO A 157 -2.46 11.95 11.25
CA PRO A 157 -2.52 13.34 10.81
C PRO A 157 -1.43 13.70 9.80
N ARG A 158 -1.81 14.45 8.76
CA ARG A 158 -0.88 15.08 7.82
C ARG A 158 -0.96 16.61 7.89
N THR A 159 0.15 17.27 7.58
CA THR A 159 0.24 18.74 7.45
C THR A 159 1.03 19.11 6.20
N ASN A 160 1.04 20.40 5.86
CA ASN A 160 1.79 20.95 4.73
C ASN A 160 1.53 20.24 3.39
N THR A 161 0.29 19.80 3.16
CA THR A 161 -0.07 19.11 1.92
C THR A 161 0.00 20.06 0.73
N THR A 162 0.89 19.76 -0.21
CA THR A 162 1.09 20.56 -1.42
C THR A 162 1.05 19.65 -2.64
N GLN A 163 0.32 20.09 -3.67
CA GLN A 163 0.35 19.41 -4.95
C GLN A 163 1.75 19.53 -5.58
N THR A 164 2.27 18.44 -6.11
CA THR A 164 3.59 18.35 -6.74
C THR A 164 3.50 17.62 -8.08
N SER A 165 4.58 17.71 -8.85
CA SER A 165 4.71 16.94 -10.09
C SER A 165 4.85 15.45 -9.78
N CYS A 166 4.10 14.61 -10.49
CA CYS A 166 4.25 13.18 -10.38
C CYS A 166 5.62 12.72 -10.91
N THR A 167 6.28 11.84 -10.15
CA THR A 167 7.62 11.32 -10.50
C THR A 167 7.58 10.51 -11.79
N PHE A 168 6.52 9.72 -11.99
CA PHE A 168 6.35 8.91 -13.18
C PHE A 168 5.50 9.63 -14.22
N PRO A 169 5.95 9.67 -15.48
CA PRO A 169 5.16 10.24 -16.55
C PRO A 169 3.88 9.42 -16.73
N HIS A 170 2.75 10.12 -16.77
CA HIS A 170 1.46 9.54 -17.09
C HIS A 170 0.86 10.28 -18.30
N PRO A 171 0.03 9.62 -19.11
CA PRO A 171 -0.72 10.29 -20.17
C PRO A 171 -1.54 11.47 -19.63
N ASP A 172 -1.66 12.55 -20.42
CA ASP A 172 -2.41 13.77 -20.05
C ASP A 172 -3.89 13.52 -19.75
N ASN A 173 -4.45 12.42 -20.26
CA ASN A 173 -5.84 12.04 -20.06
C ASN A 173 -6.08 11.20 -18.80
N MET A 174 -5.04 10.86 -18.02
CA MET A 174 -5.23 10.19 -16.73
C MET A 174 -5.47 11.22 -15.62
N PRO A 175 -6.45 11.00 -14.72
CA PRO A 175 -6.77 11.89 -13.62
C PRO A 175 -5.76 11.78 -12.46
N VAL A 176 -4.47 11.57 -12.76
CA VAL A 176 -3.43 11.33 -11.76
C VAL A 176 -3.01 12.65 -11.13
N SER A 177 -2.96 12.69 -9.81
CA SER A 177 -2.49 13.85 -9.04
C SER A 177 -1.55 13.40 -7.93
N CYS A 178 -0.44 14.13 -7.76
CA CYS A 178 0.55 13.81 -6.75
C CYS A 178 0.68 14.94 -5.72
N TYR A 179 0.92 14.54 -4.47
CA TYR A 179 1.07 15.46 -3.36
C TYR A 179 2.28 15.08 -2.51
N SER A 180 2.91 16.08 -1.91
CA SER A 180 3.82 15.91 -0.78
C SER A 180 3.11 16.41 0.48
N TYR A 181 3.43 15.81 1.61
CA TYR A 181 2.92 16.21 2.92
C TYR A 181 3.90 15.81 4.00
N THR A 182 3.64 16.24 5.23
CA THR A 182 4.43 15.85 6.40
C THR A 182 3.56 15.17 7.44
N VAL A 183 4.08 14.13 8.10
CA VAL A 183 3.39 13.42 9.19
C VAL A 183 4.27 13.35 10.44
N PRO A 184 3.68 13.39 11.64
CA PRO A 184 4.42 13.15 12.88
C PRO A 184 4.64 11.65 13.09
N VAL A 185 5.85 11.30 13.48
CA VAL A 185 6.24 9.94 13.90
C VAL A 185 7.04 10.03 15.20
N TYR A 186 6.93 9.01 16.04
CA TYR A 186 7.76 8.86 17.23
C TYR A 186 8.63 7.63 17.09
N ALA A 187 9.86 7.73 17.56
CA ALA A 187 10.65 6.54 17.85
C ALA A 187 11.47 6.75 19.13
N ASP A 188 11.71 5.66 19.82
CA ASP A 188 12.60 5.57 20.96
C ASP A 188 13.37 4.25 20.85
N PHE A 189 14.65 4.34 20.55
CA PHE A 189 15.52 3.17 20.42
C PHE A 189 17.00 3.52 20.62
N ALA A 190 17.74 2.52 21.09
CA ALA A 190 19.20 2.56 21.18
C ALA A 190 19.78 1.27 20.57
N ALA A 191 20.85 1.44 19.82
CA ALA A 191 21.63 0.40 19.16
C ALA A 191 23.10 0.86 19.05
N SER A 192 23.97 0.04 18.45
CA SER A 192 25.34 0.46 18.17
C SER A 192 25.35 1.72 17.30
N ASP A 193 26.39 2.54 17.48
CA ASP A 193 26.63 3.73 16.66
C ASP A 193 26.50 3.38 15.17
N ASP A 194 25.86 4.27 14.40
CA ASP A 194 25.52 4.12 12.98
C ASP A 194 24.41 3.11 12.62
N THR A 195 23.72 2.52 13.60
CA THR A 195 22.53 1.69 13.31
C THR A 195 21.39 2.57 12.81
N GLY A 196 20.92 2.30 11.59
CA GLY A 196 19.77 2.95 10.97
C GLY A 196 18.54 2.06 11.04
N LEU A 197 17.42 2.62 11.50
CA LEU A 197 16.09 2.01 11.50
C LEU A 197 15.27 2.67 10.39
N SER A 198 14.98 1.91 9.34
CA SER A 198 14.15 2.33 8.20
C SER A 198 12.73 1.83 8.37
N ILE A 199 11.77 2.74 8.22
CA ILE A 199 10.35 2.45 8.34
C ILE A 199 9.64 2.97 7.10
N GLU A 200 8.85 2.10 6.48
CA GLU A 200 7.98 2.43 5.37
C GLU A 200 6.52 2.17 5.77
N LEU A 201 5.68 3.19 5.56
CA LEU A 201 4.24 3.13 5.72
C LEU A 201 3.61 3.26 4.35
N GLU A 202 2.67 2.38 4.05
CA GLU A 202 1.85 2.47 2.84
C GLU A 202 0.38 2.33 3.20
N MET A 203 -0.44 3.25 2.72
CA MET A 203 -1.90 3.17 2.75
C MET A 203 -2.42 3.22 1.32
N GLU A 204 -3.18 2.21 0.91
CA GLU A 204 -3.73 2.09 -0.43
C GLU A 204 -5.22 1.76 -0.36
N GLY A 205 -6.00 2.37 -1.25
CA GLY A 205 -7.37 1.96 -1.54
C GLY A 205 -7.46 1.62 -3.02
N GLU A 206 -7.99 0.44 -3.33
CA GLU A 206 -8.06 -0.08 -4.69
C GLU A 206 -9.44 -0.62 -5.04
N ASN A 207 -9.86 -0.34 -6.28
CA ASN A 207 -10.98 -0.99 -6.93
C ASN A 207 -10.43 -1.89 -8.04
N THR A 208 -10.80 -3.16 -8.08
CA THR A 208 -10.39 -4.08 -9.14
C THR A 208 -11.60 -4.71 -9.83
N TRP A 209 -11.48 -5.03 -11.12
CA TRP A 209 -12.49 -5.70 -11.92
C TRP A 209 -11.86 -6.44 -13.09
N TRP A 210 -12.59 -7.41 -13.63
CA TRP A 210 -12.20 -8.11 -14.84
C TRP A 210 -12.82 -7.50 -16.09
N LEU A 211 -11.98 -7.15 -17.07
CA LEU A 211 -12.40 -6.70 -18.39
C LEU A 211 -11.39 -7.16 -19.46
N GLY A 212 -11.50 -8.43 -19.89
CA GLY A 212 -10.50 -9.04 -20.78
C GLY A 212 -9.11 -9.18 -20.14
N GLY A 213 -9.04 -9.07 -18.81
CA GLY A 213 -7.85 -9.01 -17.98
C GLY A 213 -8.18 -8.29 -16.67
N TRP A 214 -7.37 -8.50 -15.62
CA TRP A 214 -7.49 -7.74 -14.39
C TRP A 214 -7.17 -6.27 -14.64
N SER A 215 -8.07 -5.40 -14.23
CA SER A 215 -7.97 -3.96 -14.32
C SER A 215 -8.38 -3.35 -12.99
N GLY A 216 -7.98 -2.11 -12.73
CA GLY A 216 -8.36 -1.43 -11.51
C GLY A 216 -8.00 0.04 -11.53
N ASN A 217 -8.40 0.73 -10.47
CA ASN A 217 -7.87 2.02 -10.09
C ASN A 217 -7.54 2.05 -8.60
N SER A 218 -6.61 2.92 -8.21
CA SER A 218 -6.20 3.05 -6.82
C SER A 218 -5.68 4.44 -6.49
N TYR A 219 -5.60 4.71 -5.19
CA TYR A 219 -4.79 5.79 -4.62
C TYR A 219 -3.77 5.19 -3.66
N ARG A 220 -2.68 5.92 -3.40
CA ARG A 220 -1.63 5.47 -2.48
C ARG A 220 -1.02 6.63 -1.72
N ASP A 221 -0.87 6.46 -0.42
CA ASP A 221 -0.04 7.28 0.46
C ASP A 221 1.18 6.45 0.88
N ARG A 222 2.36 7.07 0.82
CA ARG A 222 3.62 6.43 1.20
C ARG A 222 4.47 7.37 2.03
N VAL A 223 4.98 6.88 3.16
CA VAL A 223 5.94 7.58 4.03
C VAL A 223 7.13 6.66 4.22
N LEU A 224 8.33 7.11 3.87
CA LEU A 224 9.57 6.35 4.02
C LEU A 224 10.60 7.23 4.74
N PHE A 225 11.13 6.75 5.86
CA PHE A 225 12.12 7.48 6.62
C PHE A 225 13.10 6.54 7.32
N THR A 226 14.29 7.07 7.61
CA THR A 226 15.34 6.36 8.35
C THR A 226 15.78 7.21 9.53
N LEU A 227 15.86 6.59 10.72
CA LEU A 227 16.35 7.21 11.94
C LEU A 227 17.66 6.53 12.36
N THR A 228 18.62 7.30 12.85
CA THR A 228 19.93 6.78 13.30
C THR A 228 19.99 6.74 14.82
N SER A 229 20.54 5.65 15.36
CA SER A 229 20.76 5.47 16.80
C SER A 229 21.76 6.49 17.39
N PRO A 230 21.60 6.91 18.66
CA PRO A 230 20.39 6.77 19.47
C PRO A 230 19.34 7.80 19.05
N PHE A 231 18.07 7.42 19.07
CA PHE A 231 16.98 8.34 18.76
C PHE A 231 15.86 8.19 19.79
N SER A 232 15.38 9.33 20.30
CA SER A 232 14.27 9.37 21.25
C SER A 232 13.46 10.65 21.06
N GLY A 233 12.21 10.51 20.64
CA GLY A 233 11.28 11.64 20.54
C GLY A 233 10.38 11.60 19.32
N TRP A 234 9.57 12.67 19.21
CA TRP A 234 8.76 12.95 18.03
C TRP A 234 9.60 13.66 16.98
N THR A 235 9.40 13.31 15.72
CA THR A 235 9.91 14.05 14.56
C THR A 235 8.84 14.10 13.48
N THR A 236 9.05 14.97 12.50
CA THR A 236 8.18 15.11 11.33
C THR A 236 8.92 14.59 10.11
N VAL A 237 8.27 13.74 9.33
CA VAL A 237 8.84 13.12 8.13
C VAL A 237 7.98 13.41 6.91
N GLU A 238 8.61 13.41 5.74
CA GLU A 238 7.92 13.64 4.48
C GLU A 238 7.22 12.38 3.98
N GLY A 239 6.02 12.57 3.43
CA GLY A 239 5.23 11.57 2.76
C GLY A 239 4.82 12.05 1.37
N THR A 240 4.44 11.09 0.54
CA THR A 240 3.96 11.32 -0.82
C THR A 240 2.62 10.63 -1.02
N SER A 241 1.77 11.23 -1.83
CA SER A 241 0.49 10.67 -2.24
C SER A 241 0.43 10.62 -3.76
N VAL A 242 -0.15 9.55 -4.30
CA VAL A 242 -0.51 9.43 -5.71
C VAL A 242 -1.98 9.02 -5.79
N TYR A 243 -2.81 9.90 -6.33
CA TYR A 243 -4.24 9.68 -6.51
C TYR A 243 -4.52 9.46 -8.00
N GLY A 244 -5.64 8.82 -8.30
CA GLY A 244 -6.12 8.73 -9.67
C GLY A 244 -5.44 7.64 -10.50
N MET A 245 -4.71 6.70 -9.90
CA MET A 245 -3.96 5.69 -10.66
C MET A 245 -4.88 4.67 -11.30
N GLY A 246 -4.51 4.15 -12.47
CA GLY A 246 -5.22 3.06 -13.14
C GLY A 246 -6.27 3.51 -14.17
N ARG A 247 -7.28 2.67 -14.37
CA ARG A 247 -8.32 2.85 -15.41
C ARG A 247 -9.65 3.23 -14.77
N TYR A 248 -10.47 3.99 -15.49
CA TYR A 248 -11.80 4.43 -15.04
C TYR A 248 -12.83 4.07 -16.10
#